data_AF-A0A9E2YKM5-F1
#
_entry.id   AF-A0A9E2YKM5-F1
#
_cell.length_a   1.000
_cell.length_b   1.000
_cell.length_c   1.000
_cell.angle_alpha   90.00
_cell.angle_beta   90.00
_cell.angle_gamma   90.00
#
_symmetry.space_group_name_H-M   'P 1'
#
loop_
_entity.id
_entity.type
_entity.pdbx_description
1 polymer ?
#
loop_
_entity_poly.entity_id
_entity_poly.type
_entity_poly.pdbx_seq_one_letter_code
_entity_poly.pdbx_strand_id
1 'polypeptide(L)'
;MPKPSVLVFDVNETLLDIDSIAPLFGDLFGDERVLREWFGQLVMYSMTATLADSYVDFFALGQGVLKMVGDIHGVDITDDDV
;
A
#
# COMPACT_ATOMS: atom_id res chain seq x y z
N MET A 1 -1.01 25.23 27.77
CA MET A 1 -0.02 24.37 27.09
C MET A 1 0.81 25.24 26.15
N PRO A 2 2.13 25.04 26.02
CA PRO A 2 2.94 25.79 25.06
C PRO A 2 2.51 25.50 23.62
N LYS A 3 2.65 26.48 22.72
CA LYS A 3 2.33 26.32 21.30
C LYS A 3 3.37 25.39 20.64
N PRO A 4 2.96 24.39 19.83
CA PRO A 4 3.89 23.57 19.07
C PRO A 4 4.71 24.42 18.09
N SER A 5 6.02 24.17 18.00
CA SER A 5 6.94 24.80 17.04
C SER A 5 7.15 23.99 15.76
N VAL A 6 6.78 22.71 15.77
CA VAL A 6 6.93 21.77 14.66
C VAL A 6 5.62 21.02 14.48
N LEU A 7 5.24 20.84 13.22
CA LEU A 7 4.15 19.95 12.80
C LEU A 7 4.76 18.87 11.90
N VAL A 8 4.49 17.62 12.23
CA VAL A 8 4.90 16.46 11.43
C VAL A 8 3.65 15.88 10.79
N PHE A 9 3.71 15.68 9.49
CA PHE A 9 2.62 15.12 8.72
C PHE A 9 3.10 13.82 8.09
N ASP A 10 2.31 12.77 8.24
CA ASP A 10 2.42 11.63 7.35
C ASP A 10 2.06 12.09 5.91
N VAL A 11 2.58 11.39 4.91
CA VAL A 11 2.46 11.78 3.51
C VAL A 11 1.34 11.00 2.82
N ASN A 12 1.44 9.67 2.83
CA ASN A 12 0.51 8.80 2.11
C ASN A 12 -0.86 8.86 2.78
N GLU A 13 -1.92 9.04 1.99
CA GLU A 13 -3.32 9.24 2.42
C GLU A 13 -3.59 10.52 3.24
N THR A 14 -2.65 10.98 4.08
CA THR A 14 -2.80 12.19 4.89
C THR A 14 -2.62 13.47 4.08
N LEU A 15 -1.56 13.57 3.26
CA LEU A 15 -1.29 14.72 2.40
C LEU A 15 -1.60 14.44 0.93
N LEU A 16 -1.37 13.19 0.50
CA LEU A 16 -1.61 12.73 -0.86
C LEU A 16 -2.85 11.85 -0.89
N ASP A 17 -3.75 12.12 -1.83
CA ASP A 17 -4.96 11.34 -2.01
C ASP A 17 -4.64 9.95 -2.56
N ILE A 18 -4.79 8.92 -1.72
CA ILE A 18 -4.54 7.54 -2.11
C ILE A 18 -5.62 7.00 -3.05
N ASP A 19 -6.83 7.56 -3.05
CA ASP A 19 -7.89 7.11 -3.96
C ASP A 19 -7.58 7.50 -5.42
N SER A 20 -6.57 8.34 -5.66
CA SER A 20 -6.09 8.66 -7.01
C SER A 20 -5.54 7.45 -7.79
N ILE A 21 -5.13 6.38 -7.10
CA ILE A 21 -4.69 5.12 -7.73
C ILE A 21 -5.78 4.05 -7.79
N ALA A 22 -6.99 4.33 -7.30
CA ALA A 22 -8.11 3.38 -7.33
C ALA A 22 -8.43 2.85 -8.75
N PRO A 23 -8.37 3.66 -9.83
CA PRO A 23 -8.61 3.16 -11.19
C PRO A 23 -7.69 2.01 -11.62
N LEU A 24 -6.42 1.99 -11.16
CA LEU A 24 -5.50 0.87 -11.41
C LEU A 24 -6.07 -0.44 -10.85
N PHE A 25 -6.66 -0.40 -9.66
CA PHE A 25 -7.30 -1.57 -9.05
C PHE A 25 -8.59 -1.95 -9.77
N GLY A 26 -9.33 -0.96 -10.30
CA GLY A 26 -10.47 -1.19 -11.18
C GLY A 26 -10.07 -1.94 -12.46
N ASP A 27 -8.95 -1.56 -13.09
CA ASP A 27 -8.46 -2.18 -14.31
C ASP A 27 -7.92 -3.61 -14.06
N LEU A 28 -7.16 -3.80 -12.98
CA LEU A 28 -6.55 -5.09 -12.64
C LEU A 28 -7.54 -6.10 -12.07
N PHE A 29 -8.41 -5.67 -11.14
CA PHE A 29 -9.25 -6.57 -10.35
C PHE A 29 -10.75 -6.46 -10.70
N GLY A 30 -11.15 -5.50 -11.52
CA GLY A 30 -12.56 -5.19 -11.78
C GLY A 30 -13.27 -4.51 -10.60
N ASP A 31 -12.53 -4.12 -9.55
CA ASP A 31 -13.06 -3.52 -8.33
C ASP A 31 -12.04 -2.56 -7.69
N GLU A 32 -12.31 -1.27 -7.79
CA GLU A 32 -11.48 -0.20 -7.20
C GLU A 32 -11.33 -0.34 -5.66
N ARG A 33 -12.25 -1.03 -4.98
CA ARG A 33 -12.20 -1.22 -3.52
C ARG A 33 -11.03 -2.12 -3.09
N VAL A 34 -10.45 -2.90 -4.00
CA VAL A 34 -9.26 -3.73 -3.72
C VAL A 34 -8.07 -2.86 -3.31
N LEU A 35 -8.03 -1.57 -3.69
CA LEU A 35 -7.07 -0.60 -3.15
C LEU A 35 -7.00 -0.63 -1.62
N ARG A 36 -8.15 -0.68 -0.95
CA ARG A 36 -8.23 -0.64 0.51
C ARG A 36 -7.76 -1.94 1.16
N GLU A 37 -7.99 -3.06 0.48
CA GLU A 37 -7.41 -4.35 0.90
C GLU A 37 -5.89 -4.32 0.78
N TRP A 38 -5.36 -3.97 -0.40
CA TRP A 38 -3.92 -3.90 -0.65
C TRP A 38 -3.22 -2.94 0.31
N PHE A 39 -3.74 -1.74 0.53
CA PHE A 39 -3.12 -0.77 1.43
C PHE A 39 -3.13 -1.27 2.89
N GLY A 40 -4.22 -1.92 3.32
CA GLY A 40 -4.29 -2.55 4.64
C GLY A 40 -3.24 -3.66 4.81
N GLN A 41 -3.04 -4.50 3.78
CA GLN A 41 -2.01 -5.53 3.77
C GLN A 41 -0.59 -4.92 3.77
N LEU A 42 -0.36 -3.86 3.00
CA LEU A 42 0.93 -3.16 2.95
C LEU A 42 1.34 -2.64 4.33
N VAL A 43 0.41 -1.99 5.04
CA VAL A 43 0.66 -1.52 6.41
C VAL A 43 0.91 -2.71 7.35
N MET A 44 0.10 -3.77 7.28
CA MET A 44 0.27 -4.97 8.11
C MET A 44 1.63 -5.64 7.91
N TYR A 45 2.05 -5.84 6.66
CA TYR A 45 3.34 -6.47 6.36
C TYR A 45 4.52 -5.56 6.66
N SER A 46 4.39 -4.23 6.57
CA SER A 46 5.47 -3.32 6.98
C SER A 46 5.74 -3.40 8.49
N MET A 47 4.68 -3.51 9.30
CA MET A 47 4.78 -3.77 10.74
C MET A 47 5.39 -5.15 11.02
N THR A 48 4.98 -6.18 10.25
CA THR A 48 5.47 -7.55 10.40
C THR A 48 6.96 -7.66 10.09
N ALA A 49 7.39 -7.07 8.98
CA ALA A 49 8.79 -6.99 8.57
C ALA A 49 9.65 -6.30 9.64
N THR A 50 9.15 -5.20 10.20
CA THR A 50 9.80 -4.48 11.31
C THR A 50 9.90 -5.35 12.55
N LEU A 51 8.82 -6.05 12.94
CA LEU A 51 8.80 -6.92 14.12
C LEU A 51 9.73 -8.13 13.98
N ALA A 52 9.93 -8.60 12.75
CA ALA A 52 10.81 -9.71 12.40
C ALA A 52 12.28 -9.29 12.15
N ASP A 53 12.63 -8.01 12.31
CA ASP A 53 13.95 -7.45 11.98
C ASP A 53 14.38 -7.72 10.52
N SER A 54 13.40 -7.72 9.61
CA SER A 54 13.55 -8.02 8.19
C SER A 54 13.19 -6.80 7.34
N TYR A 55 14.00 -5.75 7.41
CA TYR A 55 13.74 -4.51 6.66
C TYR A 55 13.59 -4.76 5.15
N VAL A 56 12.56 -4.15 4.58
CA VAL A 56 12.31 -4.07 3.15
C VAL A 56 11.84 -2.65 2.81
N ASP A 57 12.25 -2.14 1.67
CA ASP A 57 11.78 -0.85 1.19
C ASP A 57 10.26 -0.85 0.98
N PHE A 58 9.60 0.26 1.29
CA PHE A 58 8.13 0.35 1.29
C PHE A 58 7.53 0.14 -0.10
N PHE A 59 8.20 0.58 -1.17
CA PHE A 59 7.73 0.39 -2.54
C PHE A 59 7.89 -1.08 -2.97
N ALA A 60 9.05 -1.68 -2.69
CA ALA A 60 9.28 -3.10 -2.96
C ALA A 60 8.28 -3.99 -2.21
N LEU A 61 7.95 -3.65 -0.97
CA LEU A 61 6.90 -4.33 -0.22
C LEU A 61 5.51 -4.12 -0.84
N GLY A 62 5.20 -2.90 -1.29
CA GLY A 62 3.95 -2.59 -1.99
C GLY A 62 3.74 -3.47 -3.23
N GLN A 63 4.78 -3.64 -4.06
CA GLN A 63 4.75 -4.51 -5.23
C GLN A 63 4.56 -5.98 -4.83
N GLY A 64 5.28 -6.45 -3.82
CA GLY A 64 5.14 -7.83 -3.32
C GLY A 64 3.74 -8.12 -2.76
N VAL A 65 3.17 -7.17 -2.02
CA VAL A 65 1.80 -7.26 -1.51
C VAL A 65 0.77 -7.19 -2.63
N LEU A 66 1.00 -6.39 -3.69
CA LEU A 66 0.13 -6.36 -4.87
C LEU A 66 0.08 -7.72 -5.57
N LYS A 67 1.25 -8.35 -5.79
CA LYS A 67 1.35 -9.70 -6.35
C LYS A 67 0.63 -10.74 -5.48
N MET A 68 0.82 -10.68 -4.16
CA MET A 68 0.11 -11.55 -3.20
C MET A 68 -1.42 -11.37 -3.26
N VAL A 69 -1.92 -10.13 -3.35
CA VAL A 69 -3.36 -9.86 -3.51
C VAL A 69 -3.86 -10.36 -4.86
N GLY A 70 -3.06 -10.19 -5.93
CA GLY A 70 -3.27 -10.83 -7.24
C GLY A 70 -3.54 -12.32 -7.14
N ASP A 71 -2.62 -13.05 -6.51
CA ASP A 71 -2.73 -14.50 -6.32
C ASP A 71 -4.01 -14.91 -5.56
N ILE A 72 -4.39 -14.14 -4.53
CA ILE A 72 -5.61 -14.39 -3.73
C ILE A 72 -6.88 -14.21 -4.58
N HIS A 73 -6.91 -13.20 -5.44
CA HIS A 73 -8.05 -12.89 -6.32
C HIS A 73 -8.02 -13.65 -7.65
N GLY A 74 -6.96 -14.42 -7.93
CA GLY A 74 -6.79 -15.12 -9.20
C GLY A 74 -6.48 -14.19 -10.38
N VAL A 75 -5.86 -13.04 -10.10
CA VAL A 75 -5.39 -12.06 -11.09
C VAL A 75 -3.87 -12.17 -11.22
N ASP A 76 -3.39 -12.37 -12.45
CA ASP A 76 -1.95 -12.43 -12.73
C ASP A 76 -1.37 -11.01 -12.77
N ILE A 77 -0.57 -10.66 -11.77
CA ILE A 77 0.10 -9.36 -11.65
C ILE A 77 1.52 -9.48 -12.20
N THR A 78 1.79 -8.78 -13.29
CA THR A 78 3.04 -8.85 -14.03
C THR A 78 4.00 -7.72 -13.65
N ASP A 79 5.19 -7.71 -14.24
CA ASP A 79 6.16 -6.62 -14.02
C ASP A 79 5.75 -5.31 -14.70
N ASP A 80 4.79 -5.34 -15.64
CA ASP A 80 4.24 -4.12 -16.27
C ASP A 80 3.18 -3.44 -15.37
N ASP A 81 2.69 -4.13 -14.35
CA ASP A 81 1.64 -3.66 -13.42
C ASP A 81 2.18 -3.01 -12.13
N VAL A 82 3.52 -3.03 -11.93
CA VAL A 82 4.20 -2.68 -10.65
C VAL A 82 5.19 -1.53 -10.74
#